data_AF-A0A6P2FEX6-F1
#
_entry.id   AF-A0A6P2FEX6-F1
#
_cell.length_a   1.000
_cell.length_b   1.000
_cell.length_c   1.000
_cell.angle_alpha   90.00
_cell.angle_beta   90.00
_cell.angle_gamma   90.00
#
_symmetry.space_group_name_H-M   'P 1'
#
loop_
_entity.id
_entity.type
_entity.pdbx_description
1 polymer ?
#
loop_
_entity_poly.entity_id
_entity_poly.type
_entity_poly.pdbx_seq_one_letter_code
_entity_poly.pdbx_strand_id
1 'polypeptide(L)'
;MTFRTNLFQALQAADIVVCNGQRVVSKMLDSGPGVLLEPYVDLADGSTHYIQDVEIMVDGEGRAYTPARGGGTEPLVWGFQVVRPLRAADVPTIELPPLKLEEVVGRLRKMGQGRRREEAS
;
A
#
# COMPACT_ATOMS: atom_id res chain seq x y z
N MET A 1 3.73 21.99 1.24
CA MET A 1 4.76 21.95 0.18
C MET A 1 4.20 21.17 -0.99
N THR A 2 4.42 21.59 -2.22
CA THR A 2 3.94 20.88 -3.43
C THR A 2 5.12 20.43 -4.27
N PHE A 3 5.00 19.32 -5.01
CA PHE A 3 6.03 18.86 -5.94
C PHE A 3 5.43 18.33 -7.25
N ARG A 4 6.23 18.33 -8.32
CA ARG A 4 5.84 17.81 -9.64
C ARG A 4 6.35 16.39 -9.83
N THR A 5 5.53 15.56 -10.47
CA THR A 5 5.88 14.19 -10.88
C THR A 5 4.94 13.76 -12.01
N ASN A 6 5.15 12.58 -12.56
CA ASN A 6 4.23 11.97 -13.53
C ASN A 6 3.22 11.08 -12.82
N LEU A 7 1.99 11.00 -13.34
CA LEU A 7 0.93 10.18 -12.75
C LEU A 7 1.37 8.72 -12.58
N PHE A 8 1.98 8.10 -13.59
CA PHE A 8 2.32 6.67 -13.51
C PHE A 8 3.43 6.41 -12.49
N GLN A 9 4.37 7.35 -12.33
CA GLN A 9 5.39 7.29 -11.28
C GLN A 9 4.77 7.39 -9.90
N ALA A 10 3.84 8.33 -9.69
CA ALA A 10 3.12 8.48 -8.42
C ALA A 10 2.30 7.23 -8.09
N LEU A 11 1.61 6.66 -9.09
CA LEU A 11 0.86 5.41 -8.96
C LEU A 11 1.76 4.24 -8.59
N GLN A 12 2.97 4.13 -9.14
CA GLN A 12 3.93 3.07 -8.80
C GLN A 12 4.51 3.24 -7.39
N ALA A 13 4.76 4.47 -6.95
CA ALA A 13 5.41 4.76 -5.67
C ALA A 13 4.48 4.66 -4.45
N ALA A 14 3.16 4.79 -4.64
CA ALA A 14 2.19 4.76 -3.56
C ALA A 14 1.76 3.33 -3.18
N ASP A 15 1.65 3.07 -1.88
CA ASP A 15 1.10 1.81 -1.35
C ASP A 15 -0.43 1.80 -1.40
N ILE A 16 -1.05 2.96 -1.18
CA ILE A 16 -2.49 3.16 -1.26
C ILE A 16 -2.76 4.32 -2.22
N VAL A 17 -3.66 4.08 -3.16
CA VAL A 17 -4.13 5.09 -4.11
C VAL A 17 -5.65 5.18 -4.02
N VAL A 18 -6.15 6.41 -3.96
CA VAL A 18 -7.57 6.76 -4.05
C VAL A 18 -7.78 7.61 -5.29
N CYS A 19 -8.82 7.33 -6.06
CA CYS A 19 -9.28 8.11 -7.20
C CYS A 19 -10.76 8.45 -6.99
N ASN A 20 -11.12 9.73 -7.03
CA ASN A 20 -12.49 10.22 -6.83
C ASN A 20 -13.16 9.67 -5.56
N GLY A 21 -12.39 9.54 -4.47
CA GLY A 21 -12.87 9.01 -3.19
C GLY A 21 -12.95 7.47 -3.13
N GLN A 22 -12.71 6.76 -4.23
CA GLN A 22 -12.69 5.31 -4.28
C GLN A 22 -11.27 4.76 -4.27
N ARG A 23 -11.04 3.66 -3.56
CA ARG A 23 -9.73 3.00 -3.55
C ARG A 23 -9.47 2.35 -4.91
N VAL A 24 -8.27 2.56 -5.45
CA VAL A 24 -7.78 1.83 -6.61
C VAL A 24 -7.47 0.39 -6.20
N VAL A 25 -8.09 -0.57 -6.88
CA VAL A 25 -7.91 -2.01 -6.64
C VAL A 25 -6.87 -2.60 -7.59
N SER A 26 -6.87 -2.16 -8.84
CA SER A 26 -5.93 -2.62 -9.87
C SER A 26 -5.47 -1.45 -10.74
N LYS A 27 -4.25 -1.55 -11.27
CA LYS A 27 -3.65 -0.55 -12.17
C LYS A 27 -2.91 -1.24 -13.31
N MET A 28 -3.16 -0.82 -14.54
CA MET A 28 -2.40 -1.20 -15.74
C MET A 28 -1.78 0.05 -16.34
N LEU A 29 -0.44 0.09 -16.40
CA LEU A 29 0.33 1.30 -16.73
C LEU A 29 1.11 1.18 -18.06
N ASP A 30 0.88 0.12 -18.83
CA ASP A 30 1.67 -0.17 -20.02
C ASP A 30 1.25 0.71 -21.21
N SER A 31 2.13 1.63 -21.59
CA SER A 31 2.05 2.41 -22.83
C SER A 31 3.27 2.12 -23.71
N GLY A 32 3.37 0.87 -24.17
CA GLY A 32 4.37 0.42 -25.14
C GLY A 32 3.77 0.26 -26.54
N PRO A 33 4.58 0.35 -27.62
CA PRO A 33 4.11 0.26 -29.01
C PRO A 33 3.49 -1.10 -29.41
N GLY A 34 3.38 -2.07 -28.51
CA GLY A 34 2.75 -3.38 -28.73
C GLY A 34 1.58 -3.71 -27.79
N VAL A 35 1.08 -2.74 -27.03
CA VAL A 35 0.07 -2.97 -25.99
C VAL A 35 -1.32 -2.69 -26.56
N LEU A 36 -2.21 -3.70 -26.50
CA LEU A 36 -3.58 -3.62 -27.05
C LEU A 36 -4.56 -2.86 -26.15
N LEU A 37 -4.22 -2.64 -24.87
CA LEU A 37 -5.08 -2.03 -23.88
C LEU A 37 -4.55 -0.66 -23.47
N GLU A 38 -5.44 0.33 -23.50
CA GLU A 38 -5.11 1.66 -23.00
C GLU A 38 -4.90 1.63 -21.47
N PRO A 39 -3.97 2.42 -20.89
CA PRO A 39 -3.76 2.44 -19.45
C PRO A 39 -5.04 2.75 -18.67
N TYR A 40 -5.27 2.03 -17.58
CA TYR A 40 -6.47 2.17 -16.76
C TYR A 40 -6.24 1.84 -15.29
N VAL A 41 -7.20 2.24 -14.46
CA VAL A 41 -7.34 1.83 -13.06
C VAL A 41 -8.74 1.30 -12.82
N ASP A 42 -8.84 0.26 -11.99
CA ASP A 42 -10.10 -0.24 -11.48
C ASP A 42 -10.32 0.26 -10.05
N LEU A 43 -11.54 0.69 -9.76
CA LEU A 43 -11.95 1.21 -8.47
C LEU A 43 -12.72 0.18 -7.65
N ALA A 44 -12.79 0.40 -6.34
CA ALA A 44 -13.50 -0.47 -5.39
C ALA A 44 -15.02 -0.56 -5.63
N ASP A 45 -15.61 0.42 -6.34
CA ASP A 45 -17.02 0.39 -6.76
C ASP A 45 -17.26 -0.42 -8.04
N GLY A 46 -16.21 -1.00 -8.61
CA GLY A 46 -16.26 -1.80 -9.84
C GLY A 46 -16.16 -0.98 -11.13
N SER A 47 -15.98 0.35 -11.04
CA SER A 47 -15.75 1.19 -12.22
C SER A 47 -14.30 1.12 -12.71
N THR A 48 -14.12 1.33 -14.02
CA THR A 48 -12.80 1.41 -14.66
C THR A 48 -12.61 2.81 -15.24
N HIS A 49 -11.49 3.45 -14.90
CA HIS A 49 -11.09 4.73 -15.48
C HIS A 49 -9.85 4.58 -16.35
N TYR A 50 -9.98 5.01 -17.61
CA TYR A 50 -8.84 5.15 -18.50
C TYR A 50 -8.03 6.38 -18.15
N ILE A 51 -6.72 6.21 -18.07
CA ILE A 51 -5.77 7.24 -17.64
C ILE A 51 -4.67 7.43 -18.68
N GLN A 52 -3.92 8.52 -18.53
CA GLN A 52 -2.75 8.83 -19.34
C GLN A 52 -1.62 9.26 -18.42
N ASP A 53 -0.38 9.03 -18.85
CA ASP A 53 0.75 9.56 -18.11
C ASP A 53 0.89 11.05 -18.39
N VAL A 54 0.58 11.86 -17.39
CA VAL A 54 0.62 13.32 -17.44
C VAL A 54 1.41 13.85 -16.25
N GLU A 55 2.00 15.03 -16.41
CA GLU A 55 2.60 15.74 -15.28
C GLU A 55 1.50 16.18 -14.30
N ILE A 56 1.71 15.91 -13.01
CA ILE A 56 0.81 16.26 -11.92
C ILE A 56 1.54 17.08 -10.86
N MET A 57 0.79 17.94 -10.16
CA MET A 57 1.26 18.58 -8.94
C MET A 57 0.63 17.90 -7.73
N VAL A 58 1.47 17.34 -6.87
CA VAL A 58 1.07 16.68 -5.64
C VAL A 58 1.23 17.66 -4.47
N ASP A 59 0.19 17.80 -3.66
CA ASP A 59 0.21 18.66 -2.47
C ASP A 59 0.84 17.99 -1.24
N GLY A 60 0.91 18.72 -0.13
CA GLY A 60 1.52 18.23 1.12
C GLY A 60 0.73 17.11 1.81
N GLU A 61 -0.51 16.88 1.39
CA GLU A 61 -1.38 15.79 1.86
C GLU A 61 -1.37 14.59 0.89
N GLY A 62 -0.56 14.66 -0.18
CA GLY A 62 -0.49 13.60 -1.18
C GLY A 62 -1.64 13.64 -2.19
N ARG A 63 -2.33 14.78 -2.37
CA ARG A 63 -3.42 14.92 -3.34
C ARG A 63 -2.95 15.51 -4.65
N ALA A 64 -3.54 15.08 -5.75
CA ALA A 64 -3.31 15.68 -7.07
C ALA A 64 -4.57 15.64 -7.93
N TYR A 65 -4.56 16.40 -9.02
CA TYR A 65 -5.67 16.48 -9.97
C TYR A 65 -5.16 16.18 -11.37
N THR A 66 -5.92 15.41 -12.13
CA THR A 66 -5.68 15.21 -13.56
C THR A 66 -6.94 15.48 -14.36
N PRO A 67 -6.81 15.99 -15.59
CA PRO A 67 -7.94 16.01 -16.50
C PRO A 67 -8.40 14.57 -16.77
N ALA A 68 -9.71 14.33 -16.75
CA ALA A 68 -10.25 13.08 -17.25
C ALA A 68 -10.11 13.05 -18.78
N ARG A 69 -9.72 11.90 -19.33
CA ARG A 69 -9.56 11.74 -20.77
C ARG A 69 -10.93 11.82 -21.44
N GLY A 70 -11.11 12.76 -22.38
CA GLY A 70 -12.37 12.88 -23.13
C GLY A 70 -13.22 14.13 -22.86
N GLY A 71 -12.61 15.27 -22.51
CA GLY A 71 -13.14 16.63 -22.75
C GLY A 71 -14.45 17.08 -22.07
N GLY A 72 -15.22 16.18 -21.46
CA GLY A 72 -16.52 16.49 -20.84
C GLY A 72 -16.77 15.84 -19.49
N THR A 73 -15.78 15.12 -18.95
CA THR A 73 -15.85 14.44 -17.65
C THR A 73 -15.14 15.23 -16.57
N GLU A 74 -15.67 15.17 -15.35
CA GLU A 74 -15.08 15.78 -14.15
C GLU A 74 -13.60 15.39 -13.98
N PRO A 75 -12.75 16.29 -13.45
CA PRO A 75 -11.34 15.96 -13.20
C PRO A 75 -11.21 14.78 -12.24
N LEU A 76 -10.21 13.94 -12.46
CA LEU A 76 -9.88 12.87 -11.53
C LEU A 76 -9.09 13.48 -10.37
N VAL A 77 -9.56 13.19 -9.16
CA VAL A 77 -8.93 13.59 -7.91
C VAL A 77 -8.19 12.39 -7.33
N TRP A 78 -6.89 12.53 -7.16
CA TRP A 78 -6.01 11.48 -6.66
C TRP A 78 -5.61 11.73 -5.22
N GLY A 79 -5.47 10.65 -4.46
CA GLY A 79 -4.80 10.62 -3.16
C GLY A 79 -3.77 9.51 -3.13
N PHE A 80 -2.52 9.85 -2.81
CA PHE A 80 -1.39 8.94 -2.73
C PHE A 80 -0.92 8.83 -1.28
N GLN A 81 -0.83 7.61 -0.77
CA GLN A 81 -0.32 7.36 0.57
C GLN A 81 0.77 6.28 0.52
N VAL A 82 1.82 6.51 1.30
CA VAL A 82 2.90 5.55 1.51
C VAL A 82 2.74 5.00 2.93
N VAL A 83 2.53 3.70 3.03
CA VAL A 83 2.50 2.99 4.31
C VAL A 83 3.94 2.66 4.65
N ARG A 84 4.56 3.49 5.50
CA ARG A 84 5.89 3.19 6.02
C ARG A 84 5.81 1.87 6.81
N PRO A 85 6.73 0.91 6.58
CA PRO A 85 6.83 -0.26 7.44
C PRO A 85 6.99 0.20 8.89
N LEU A 86 6.15 -0.32 9.79
CA LEU A 86 6.31 -0.11 11.23
C LEU A 86 7.71 -0.57 11.62
N ARG A 87 8.57 0.36 12.07
CA ARG A 87 9.86 -0.04 12.65
C ARG A 87 9.58 -0.62 14.03
N ALA A 88 10.47 -1.50 14.51
CA ALA A 88 10.36 -2.03 15.87
C ALA A 88 10.29 -0.92 16.95
N ALA A 89 10.88 0.25 16.66
CA ALA A 89 10.82 1.43 17.53
C ALA A 89 9.45 2.17 17.50
N ASP A 90 8.63 1.95 16.46
CA ASP A 90 7.31 2.56 16.31
C ASP A 90 6.20 1.69 16.94
N VAL A 91 6.53 0.46 17.36
CA VAL A 91 5.63 -0.41 18.13
C VAL A 91 5.76 -0.02 19.60
N PRO A 92 4.67 0.37 20.29
CA PRO A 92 4.72 0.58 21.73
C PRO A 92 5.19 -0.71 22.38
N THR A 93 6.40 -0.71 22.95
CA THR A 93 6.86 -1.81 23.78
C THR A 93 5.95 -1.81 25.00
N ILE A 94 5.02 -2.75 25.06
CA ILE A 94 4.35 -3.06 26.32
C ILE A 94 5.48 -3.52 27.23
N GLU A 95 5.87 -2.68 28.19
CA GLU A 95 6.78 -3.08 29.27
C GLU A 95 6.03 -4.11 30.13
N LEU A 96 6.00 -5.36 29.65
CA LEU A 96 5.62 -6.48 30.47
C LEU A 96 6.65 -6.54 31.61
N PRO A 97 6.22 -6.73 32.87
CA PRO A 97 7.16 -6.90 33.97
C PRO A 97 8.13 -8.02 33.62
N PRO A 98 9.45 -7.86 33.89
CA PRO A 98 10.44 -8.86 33.54
C PRO A 98 10.04 -10.20 34.14
N LEU A 99 9.88 -11.20 33.28
CA LEU A 99 9.61 -12.58 33.71
C LEU A 99 10.72 -13.01 34.67
N LYS A 100 10.35 -13.55 35.83
CA LYS A 100 11.33 -14.15 36.74
C LYS A 100 12.05 -15.29 36.01
N LEU A 101 13.36 -15.43 36.26
CA LEU A 101 14.20 -16.46 35.61
C LEU A 101 13.59 -17.86 35.75
N GLU A 102 13.00 -18.18 36.90
CA GLU A 102 12.32 -19.46 37.16
C GLU A 102 11.18 -19.74 36.17
N GLU A 103 10.42 -18.70 35.81
CA GLU A 103 9.28 -18.80 34.91
C GLU A 103 9.73 -19.01 33.46
N VAL A 104 10.81 -18.33 33.06
CA VAL A 104 11.46 -18.51 31.73
C VAL A 104 12.01 -19.92 31.60
N VAL A 105 12.75 -20.40 32.61
CA VAL A 105 13.29 -21.77 32.63
C VAL A 105 12.18 -22.81 32.61
N GLY A 106 11.08 -22.58 33.34
CA GLY A 106 9.89 -23.43 33.34
C GLY A 106 9.24 -23.55 31.95
N ARG A 107 9.07 -22.42 31.24
CA ARG A 107 8.52 -22.40 29.87
C ARG A 107 9.45 -23.10 28.88
N LEU A 108 10.75 -22.84 28.93
CA LEU A 108 11.75 -23.48 28.06
C LEU A 108 11.79 -25.00 28.25
N ARG A 109 11.72 -25.49 29.50
CA ARG A 109 11.66 -26.93 29.78
C ARG A 109 10.39 -27.58 29.21
N LYS A 110 9.23 -26.94 29.33
CA LYS A 110 7.97 -27.45 28.75
C LYS A 110 8.03 -27.54 27.23
N MET A 111 8.60 -26.54 26.55
CA MET A 111 8.79 -26.57 25.10
C MET A 111 9.79 -27.65 24.66
N GLY A 112 10.86 -27.87 25.43
CA GLY A 112 11.83 -28.94 25.16
C GLY A 112 11.30 -30.36 25.41
N GLN A 113 10.34 -30.53 26.33
CA GLN A 113 9.73 -31.83 26.63
C GLN A 113 8.66 -32.25 25.63
N GLY A 114 7.93 -31.30 25.02
CA GLY A 114 6.94 -31.59 23.98
C GLY A 114 7.54 -32.26 22.74
N ARG A 115 8.75 -31.85 22.33
CA ARG A 115 9.44 -32.40 21.15
C ARG A 115 9.93 -33.84 21.29
N ARG A 116 10.10 -34.35 22.51
CA ARG A 116 10.57 -35.73 22.74
C ARG A 116 9.47 -36.79 22.69
N ARG A 117 8.19 -36.40 22.66
CA ARG A 117 7.07 -37.36 22.64
C ARG A 117 6.55 -37.69 21.23
N GLU A 118 6.87 -36.90 20.22
CA GLU A 118 6.39 -37.14 18.84
C GLU A 118 7.33 -38.01 18.00
N GLU A 119 8.58 -38.27 18.43
CA GLU A 119 9.51 -39.18 17.72
C GLU A 119 9.47 -40.63 18.24
N ALA A 120 8.54 -40.95 19.14
CA ALA A 120 8.34 -42.31 19.67
C ALA A 120 6.86 -42.71 19.60
N SER A 121 6.32 -42.84 18.39
CA SER A 121 5.07 -43.55 18.10
C SER A 121 5.14 -44.18 16.72
#